data_AF-A0A917PEC9-F1
#
_entry.id   AF-A0A917PEC9-F1
#
_cell.length_a   1.000
_cell.length_b   1.000
_cell.length_c   1.000
_cell.angle_alpha   90.00
_cell.angle_beta   90.00
_cell.angle_gamma   90.00
#
_symmetry.space_group_name_H-M   'P 1'
#
loop_
_entity.id
_entity.type
_entity.pdbx_description
1 polymer ?
#
loop_
_entity_poly.entity_id
_entity_poly.type
_entity_poly.pdbx_seq_one_letter_code
_entity_poly.pdbx_strand_id
1 'polypeptide(L)'
;MGRTSMEMGIRVEAEHLQSVTSRHANNSDFTMAAVDTEGKPVVLPPLRTDTDVAKRRSEDAKRRCTAQREAFAGEAWAQTDPTSGRPGCHVENAAGREAAQP
;
A
#
# COMPACT_ATOMS: atom_id res chain seq x y z
N MET A 1 -11.01 0.08 3.21
CA MET A 1 -11.48 0.34 1.84
C MET A 1 -12.16 1.69 1.79
N GLY A 2 -11.70 2.57 0.90
CA GLY A 2 -12.35 3.83 0.57
C GLY A 2 -13.19 3.69 -0.70
N ARG A 3 -13.73 4.82 -1.18
CA ARG A 3 -14.54 4.85 -2.42
C ARG A 3 -13.71 4.58 -3.68
N THR A 4 -12.51 5.14 -3.73
CA THR A 4 -11.60 5.07 -4.89
C THR A 4 -10.19 4.63 -4.47
N SER A 5 -10.04 4.12 -3.26
CA SER A 5 -8.74 3.69 -2.70
C SER A 5 -8.86 2.41 -1.89
N MET A 6 -7.80 1.60 -1.93
CA MET A 6 -7.70 0.32 -1.26
C MET A 6 -6.40 0.27 -0.45
N GLU A 7 -6.47 -0.33 0.73
CA GLU A 7 -5.26 -0.76 1.45
C GLU A 7 -4.99 -2.24 1.14
N MET A 8 -3.73 -2.58 0.87
CA MET A 8 -3.27 -3.93 0.56
C MET A 8 -2.14 -4.35 1.50
N GLY A 9 -2.40 -5.38 2.30
CA GLY A 9 -1.39 -6.01 3.15
C GLY A 9 -0.64 -7.11 2.41
N ILE A 10 0.68 -7.01 2.36
CA ILE A 10 1.61 -7.95 1.73
C ILE A 10 2.37 -8.70 2.82
N ARG A 11 2.44 -10.02 2.69
CA ARG A 11 3.31 -10.89 3.48
C ARG A 11 4.38 -11.45 2.56
N VAL A 12 5.63 -11.16 2.87
CA VAL A 12 6.80 -11.66 2.17
C VAL A 12 7.42 -12.78 2.99
N GLU A 13 7.56 -13.94 2.36
CA GLU A 13 8.25 -15.10 2.89
C GLU A 13 9.48 -15.36 2.03
N ALA A 14 10.62 -15.61 2.65
CA ALA A 14 11.84 -16.04 1.98
C ALA A 14 11.98 -17.55 2.17
N GLU A 15 12.02 -18.28 1.05
CA GLU A 15 12.15 -19.74 1.05
C GLU A 15 13.57 -20.16 0.71
N HIS A 16 14.10 -21.11 1.48
CA HIS A 16 15.34 -21.80 1.14
C HIS A 16 15.01 -23.18 0.56
N LEU A 17 15.14 -23.30 -0.76
CA LEU A 17 14.68 -24.46 -1.54
C LEU A 17 15.38 -25.77 -1.16
N GLN A 18 16.66 -25.71 -0.78
CA GLN A 18 17.44 -26.92 -0.44
C GLN A 18 17.08 -27.50 0.92
N SER A 19 16.80 -26.65 1.92
CA SER A 19 16.39 -27.09 3.25
C SER A 19 14.87 -27.17 3.43
N VAL A 20 14.08 -26.79 2.43
CA VAL A 20 12.61 -26.75 2.48
C VAL A 20 12.12 -25.94 3.69
N THR A 21 12.80 -24.84 3.99
CA THR A 21 12.46 -23.95 5.11
C THR A 21 11.99 -22.61 4.59
N SER A 22 10.88 -22.10 5.13
CA SER A 22 10.40 -20.74 4.89
C SER A 22 10.63 -19.86 6.10
N ARG A 23 11.05 -18.61 5.90
CA ARG A 23 11.16 -17.59 6.95
C ARG A 23 10.37 -16.34 6.57
N HIS A 24 9.72 -15.75 7.56
CA HIS A 24 9.08 -14.47 7.39
C HIS A 24 10.12 -13.38 7.15
N ALA A 25 9.98 -12.62 6.06
CA ALA A 25 10.89 -11.54 5.73
C ALA A 25 10.30 -10.18 6.09
N ASN A 26 9.06 -9.93 5.68
CA ASN A 26 8.42 -8.63 5.87
C ASN A 26 6.89 -8.73 5.80
N ASN A 27 6.22 -7.92 6.62
CA ASN A 27 4.83 -7.54 6.42
C ASN A 27 4.76 -6.03 6.13
N SER A 28 4.12 -5.66 5.02
CA SER A 28 3.94 -4.26 4.61
C SER A 28 2.50 -4.00 4.21
N ASP A 29 1.98 -2.82 4.51
CA ASP A 29 0.65 -2.37 4.11
C ASP A 29 0.78 -1.16 3.17
N PHE A 30 0.09 -1.19 2.03
CA PHE A 30 0.13 -0.15 1.00
C PHE A 30 -1.23 0.46 0.76
N THR A 31 -1.31 1.79 0.64
CA THR A 31 -2.52 2.50 0.20
C THR A 31 -2.41 2.82 -1.29
N MET A 32 -3.36 2.34 -2.08
CA MET A 32 -3.42 2.56 -3.53
C MET A 32 -4.70 3.29 -3.93
N ALA A 33 -4.63 4.08 -5.00
CA ALA A 33 -5.77 4.76 -5.60
C ALA A 33 -6.11 4.14 -6.96
N ALA A 34 -7.39 3.90 -7.20
CA ALA A 34 -7.89 3.43 -8.49
C ALA A 34 -8.15 4.62 -9.41
N VAL A 35 -7.53 4.60 -10.59
CA VAL A 35 -7.68 5.63 -11.63
C VAL A 35 -7.98 4.99 -12.99
N ASP A 36 -8.68 5.71 -13.85
CA ASP A 36 -8.93 5.30 -15.23
C ASP A 36 -7.72 5.66 -16.14
N THR A 37 -7.87 5.41 -17.45
CA THR A 37 -6.86 5.73 -18.46
C THR A 37 -6.58 7.23 -18.60
N GLU A 38 -7.49 8.09 -18.13
CA GLU A 38 -7.36 9.54 -18.10
C GLU A 38 -6.85 10.05 -16.74
N GLY A 39 -6.54 9.15 -15.80
CA GLY A 39 -6.06 9.48 -14.46
C GLY A 39 -7.17 9.91 -13.47
N LYS A 40 -8.45 9.77 -13.83
CA LYS A 40 -9.56 10.15 -12.95
C LYS A 40 -9.87 9.04 -11.95
N PRO A 41 -10.21 9.37 -10.68
CA PRO A 41 -10.54 8.36 -9.68
C PRO A 41 -11.74 7.49 -10.06
N VAL A 42 -11.57 6.17 -9.97
CA VAL A 42 -12.63 5.20 -10.28
C VAL A 42 -13.15 4.57 -8.99
N VAL A 43 -14.47 4.38 -8.93
CA VAL A 43 -15.11 3.70 -7.80
C VAL A 43 -14.70 2.23 -7.79
N LEU A 44 -14.14 1.78 -6.67
CA LEU A 44 -13.78 0.39 -6.49
C LEU A 44 -14.99 -0.46 -6.13
N PRO A 45 -15.06 -1.72 -6.60
CA PRO A 45 -16.08 -2.65 -6.14
C PRO A 45 -15.91 -2.94 -4.64
N PRO A 46 -17.01 -3.27 -3.94
CA PRO A 46 -16.96 -3.59 -2.52
C PRO A 46 -16.13 -4.85 -2.26
N LEU A 47 -15.27 -4.79 -1.24
CA LEU A 47 -14.47 -5.93 -0.81
C LEU A 47 -15.34 -6.93 -0.03
N ARG A 48 -15.40 -8.17 -0.51
CA ARG A 48 -16.05 -9.28 0.21
C ARG A 48 -15.14 -9.77 1.33
N THR A 49 -15.67 -9.82 2.56
CA THR A 49 -14.96 -10.31 3.75
C THR A 49 -15.73 -11.45 4.40
N ASP A 50 -15.76 -12.58 3.71
CA ASP A 50 -16.60 -13.72 4.07
C ASP A 50 -16.02 -14.53 5.24
N THR A 51 -14.73 -14.37 5.56
CA THR A 51 -14.05 -15.05 6.67
C THR A 51 -13.76 -14.08 7.81
N ASP A 52 -13.69 -14.58 9.05
CA ASP A 52 -13.41 -13.74 10.22
C ASP A 52 -12.00 -13.12 10.17
N VAL A 53 -11.04 -13.82 9.56
CA VAL A 53 -9.71 -13.27 9.26
C VAL A 53 -9.81 -12.08 8.30
N ALA A 54 -10.63 -12.19 7.24
CA ALA A 54 -10.82 -11.11 6.29
C ALA A 54 -11.54 -9.90 6.93
N LYS A 55 -12.53 -10.14 7.80
CA LYS A 55 -13.22 -9.08 8.55
C LYS A 55 -12.25 -8.33 9.46
N ARG A 56 -11.48 -9.07 10.27
CA ARG A 56 -10.47 -8.49 11.16
C ARG A 56 -9.45 -7.66 10.38
N ARG A 57 -8.89 -8.20 9.29
CA ARG A 57 -7.94 -7.47 8.43
C ARG A 57 -8.56 -6.20 7.85
N SER A 58 -9.84 -6.24 7.46
CA SER A 58 -10.55 -5.06 6.94
C SER A 58 -10.72 -3.97 8.00
N GLU A 59 -11.01 -4.35 9.25
CA GLU A 59 -11.12 -3.42 10.38
C GLU A 59 -9.77 -2.81 10.75
N ASP A 60 -8.73 -3.63 10.85
CA ASP A 60 -7.36 -3.17 11.10
C ASP A 60 -6.88 -2.22 9.99
N ALA A 61 -7.18 -2.56 8.72
CA ALA A 61 -6.87 -1.71 7.58
C ALA A 61 -7.62 -0.37 7.59
N LYS A 62 -8.87 -0.33 8.05
CA LYS A 62 -9.59 0.95 8.21
C LYS A 62 -8.87 1.84 9.22
N ARG A 63 -8.39 1.28 10.33
CA ARG A 63 -7.67 2.04 11.37
C ARG A 63 -6.36 2.61 10.84
N ARG A 64 -5.56 1.79 10.15
CA ARG A 64 -4.30 2.24 9.55
C ARG A 64 -4.52 3.30 8.48
N CYS A 65 -5.47 3.09 7.57
CA CYS A 65 -5.79 4.06 6.53
C CYS A 65 -6.26 5.41 7.11
N THR A 66 -7.05 5.41 8.20
CA THR A 66 -7.44 6.66 8.89
C THR A 66 -6.22 7.36 9.47
N ALA A 67 -5.39 6.64 10.24
CA ALA A 67 -4.17 7.21 10.82
C ALA A 67 -3.20 7.73 9.76
N GLN A 68 -3.06 7.00 8.65
CA GLN A 68 -2.28 7.42 7.49
C GLN A 68 -2.84 8.71 6.90
N ARG A 69 -4.15 8.76 6.63
CA ARG A 69 -4.79 9.97 6.08
C ARG A 69 -4.60 11.18 6.98
N GLU A 70 -4.67 11.00 8.30
CA GLU A 70 -4.43 12.05 9.29
C GLU A 70 -2.97 12.52 9.27
N ALA A 71 -2.02 11.58 9.27
CA ALA A 71 -0.59 11.89 9.20
C ALA A 71 -0.20 12.65 7.92
N PHE A 72 -0.77 12.24 6.78
CA PHE A 72 -0.50 12.84 5.46
C PHE A 72 -1.44 14.00 5.12
N ALA A 73 -2.38 14.40 6.00
CA ALA A 73 -3.32 15.50 5.73
C ALA A 73 -2.63 16.86 5.55
N GLY A 74 -1.40 17.01 6.05
CA GLY A 74 -0.60 18.24 5.94
C GLY A 74 0.43 18.26 4.81
N GLU A 75 0.67 17.14 4.12
CA GLU A 75 1.76 17.00 3.13
C GLU A 75 1.18 16.76 1.73
N ALA A 76 1.30 17.75 0.84
CA ALA A 76 0.83 17.68 -0.53
C ALA A 76 1.73 16.79 -1.40
N TRP A 77 1.58 15.46 -1.28
CA TRP A 77 2.31 14.48 -2.09
C TRP A 77 1.88 14.43 -3.57
N ALA A 78 0.86 15.22 -3.96
CA ALA A 78 0.44 15.39 -5.34
C ALA A 78 1.34 16.40 -6.10
N GLN A 79 2.65 16.18 -6.13
CA GLN A 79 3.52 16.89 -7.08
C GLN A 79 3.38 16.18 -8.43
N THR A 80 2.44 16.62 -9.28
CA THR A 80 2.44 16.24 -10.69
C THR A 80 3.68 16.85 -11.35
N ASP A 81 4.55 16.02 -11.90
CA ASP A 81 5.60 16.48 -12.81
C ASP A 81 4.93 17.15 -14.04
N PRO A 82 5.07 18.48 -14.23
CA PRO A 82 4.39 19.21 -15.30
C PRO A 82 4.89 18.82 -16.71
N THR A 83 5.99 18.08 -16.83
CA THR A 83 6.64 17.72 -18.09
C THR A 83 6.25 16.34 -18.64
N SER A 84 5.61 15.49 -17.84
CA SER A 84 5.43 14.08 -18.22
C SER A 84 4.08 13.72 -18.84
N GLY A 85 3.06 14.58 -18.73
CA GLY A 85 1.71 14.30 -19.25
C GLY A 85 1.11 12.96 -18.77
N ARG A 86 1.71 12.35 -17.74
CA ARG A 86 1.37 11.07 -17.14
C ARG A 86 1.21 11.30 -15.64
N PRO A 87 0.23 10.70 -14.96
CA PRO A 87 0.23 10.68 -13.51
C PRO A 87 1.41 9.82 -13.05
N GLY A 88 2.56 10.46 -12.82
CA GLY A 88 3.78 9.80 -12.37
C GLY A 88 3.61 9.32 -10.93
N CYS A 89 3.62 8.00 -10.72
CA CYS A 89 4.08 7.45 -9.46
C CYS A 89 5.61 7.49 -9.48
N HIS A 90 6.22 8.54 -8.93
CA HIS A 90 7.62 8.44 -8.57
C HIS A 90 7.68 7.78 -7.19
N VAL A 91 7.80 6.45 -7.19
CA VAL A 91 8.23 5.72 -5.99
C VAL A 91 9.74 5.83 -5.97
N GLU A 92 10.29 6.80 -5.24
CA GLU A 92 11.69 6.71 -4.83
C GLU A 92 11.79 5.46 -3.97
N ASN A 93 12.48 4.43 -4.48
CA ASN A 93 12.80 3.26 -3.68
C ASN A 93 13.54 3.75 -2.43
N ALA A 94 13.01 3.44 -1.25
CA ALA A 94 13.69 3.64 0.04
C ALA A 94 14.94 2.74 0.21
N ALA A 95 15.59 2.34 -0.89
CA ALA A 95 16.85 1.62 -0.93
C ALA A 95 18.05 2.59 -0.84
N GLY A 96 17.96 3.59 0.05
CA GLY A 96 18.94 4.69 0.12
C GLY A 96 19.20 5.23 1.53
N ARG A 97 18.83 4.52 2.60
CA ARG A 97 19.32 4.81 3.95
C ARG A 97 19.89 3.54 4.57
N GLU A 98 21.09 3.19 4.12
CA GLU A 98 22.05 2.49 4.98
C GLU A 98 22.35 3.41 6.17
N ALA A 99 21.79 3.08 7.33
CA ALA A 99 22.25 3.58 8.61
C ALA A 99 22.18 2.41 9.60
N ALA A 100 23.34 1.79 9.76
CA ALA A 100 23.70 0.82 10.77
C ALA A 100 23.00 1.05 12.12
N GLN A 101 22.50 -0.02 12.73
CA GLN A 101 22.31 -0.11 14.18
C GLN A 101 22.67 -1.52 14.67
N PRO A 102 23.23 -1.64 15.89
CA PRO A 102 24.21 -2.65 16.30
C PRO A 102 23.68 -4.06 16.55
#